data_AF-A0A957HIU5-F1
#
_entry.id   AF-A0A957HIU5-F1
#
_cell.length_a   1.000
_cell.length_b   1.000
_cell.length_c   1.000
_cell.angle_alpha   90.00
_cell.angle_beta   90.00
_cell.angle_gamma   90.00
#
_symmetry.space_group_name_H-M   'P 1'
#
loop_
_entity.id
_entity.type
_entity.pdbx_description
1 polymer ?
#
loop_
_entity_poly.entity_id
_entity_poly.type
_entity_poly.pdbx_seq_one_letter_code
_entity_poly.pdbx_strand_id
1 'polypeptide(L)'
;MNILPELGRRFEMVIIDPPAFAKRQDEVERALTAYGRLVRLGLKLLRPGGVLVMASCSSRVSAEQFFELVHKTALGVKRPLQE
;
A
#
# COMPACT_ATOMS: atom_id res chain seq x y z
N MET A 1 -15.26 -12.70 2.16
CA MET A 1 -14.26 -12.97 3.22
C MET A 1 -13.61 -11.65 3.60
N ASN A 2 -14.12 -10.98 4.65
CA ASN A 2 -13.54 -9.73 5.13
C ASN A 2 -12.41 -10.09 6.11
N ILE A 3 -11.15 -10.07 5.66
CA ILE A 3 -9.98 -10.42 6.51
C ILE A 3 -9.52 -9.21 7.35
N LEU A 4 -10.20 -8.06 7.24
CA LEU A 4 -9.92 -6.91 8.09
C LEU A 4 -10.25 -7.28 9.55
N PRO A 5 -9.32 -7.06 10.48
CA PRO A 5 -9.32 -7.71 11.78
C PRO A 5 -10.55 -7.31 12.57
N GLU A 6 -11.32 -8.32 12.97
CA GLU A 6 -12.42 -8.17 13.92
C GLU A 6 -11.94 -7.78 15.33
N LEU A 7 -10.63 -7.61 15.58
CA LEU A 7 -10.10 -7.50 16.95
C LEU A 7 -8.84 -6.62 17.07
N GLY A 8 -8.80 -5.38 16.55
CA GLY A 8 -7.76 -4.39 16.89
C GLY A 8 -6.28 -4.82 16.75
N ARG A 9 -6.04 -5.97 16.11
CA ARG A 9 -4.76 -6.68 16.15
C ARG A 9 -3.81 -5.99 15.20
N ARG A 10 -2.62 -5.69 15.69
CA ARG A 10 -1.54 -5.14 14.90
C ARG A 10 -0.45 -6.19 14.68
N PHE A 11 0.24 -6.08 13.56
CA PHE A 11 1.29 -7.01 13.14
C PHE A 11 2.65 -6.32 13.14
N GLU A 12 3.69 -7.10 13.37
CA GLU A 12 5.09 -6.67 13.24
C GLU A 12 5.49 -6.46 11.79
N MET A 13 4.90 -7.24 10.88
CA MET A 13 5.10 -7.15 9.45
C MET A 13 3.75 -7.25 8.74
N VAL A 14 3.57 -6.43 7.71
CA VAL A 14 2.42 -6.51 6.80
C VAL A 14 2.94 -6.61 5.38
N ILE A 15 2.58 -7.68 4.68
CA ILE A 15 2.93 -7.91 3.28
C ILE A 15 1.65 -7.75 2.45
N ILE A 16 1.70 -6.88 1.45
CA ILE A 16 0.60 -6.66 0.51
C ILE A 16 1.14 -6.85 -0.91
N ASP A 17 0.75 -7.97 -1.50
CA ASP A 17 1.07 -8.36 -2.87
C ASP A 17 -0.22 -8.49 -3.70
N PRO A 18 -0.72 -7.38 -4.26
CA PRO A 18 -1.99 -7.35 -4.96
C PRO A 18 -1.85 -7.75 -6.44
N PRO A 19 -2.95 -8.17 -7.10
CA PRO A 19 -2.95 -8.29 -8.55
C PRO A 19 -2.68 -6.94 -9.23
N ALA A 20 -2.22 -6.97 -10.49
CA ALA A 20 -2.01 -5.75 -11.27
C ALA A 20 -3.33 -4.96 -11.46
N PHE A 21 -3.30 -3.68 -11.09
CA PHE A 21 -4.45 -2.77 -11.21
C PHE A 21 -4.44 -1.94 -12.49
N ALA A 22 -3.28 -1.74 -13.14
CA ALA A 22 -3.19 -1.09 -14.43
C ALA A 22 -2.57 -2.03 -15.46
N LYS A 23 -3.41 -2.50 -16.40
CA LYS A 23 -2.99 -3.25 -17.59
C LYS A 23 -2.84 -2.29 -18.79
N ARG A 24 -3.58 -1.19 -18.78
CA ARG A 24 -3.58 -0.14 -19.81
C ARG A 24 -3.23 1.24 -19.21
N GLN A 25 -2.84 2.18 -20.08
CA GLN A 25 -2.39 3.52 -19.67
C GLN A 25 -3.51 4.36 -19.02
N ASP A 26 -4.74 4.21 -19.51
CA ASP A 26 -5.94 4.88 -19.00
C ASP A 26 -6.36 4.39 -17.59
N GLU A 27 -5.77 3.30 -17.10
CA GLU A 27 -6.06 2.73 -15.79
C GLU A 27 -5.07 3.19 -14.69
N VAL A 28 -4.01 3.91 -15.04
CA VAL A 28 -2.91 4.26 -14.12
C VAL A 28 -3.40 5.06 -12.90
N GLU A 29 -4.20 6.11 -13.11
CA GLU A 29 -4.77 6.92 -12.02
C GLU A 29 -5.62 6.08 -11.05
N ARG A 30 -6.44 5.19 -11.60
CA ARG A 30 -7.26 4.27 -10.81
C ARG A 30 -6.39 3.28 -10.03
N ALA A 31 -5.32 2.78 -10.64
CA ALA A 31 -4.36 1.89 -9.99
C ALA A 31 -3.63 2.59 -8.83
N LEU A 32 -3.15 3.81 -9.02
CA LEU A 32 -2.52 4.61 -7.96
C LEU A 32 -3.50 4.83 -6.79
N THR A 33 -4.77 5.13 -7.08
CA THR A 33 -5.81 5.26 -6.04
C THR A 33 -6.00 3.95 -5.26
N ALA A 34 -6.03 2.81 -5.95
CA ALA A 34 -6.18 1.50 -5.32
C ALA A 34 -4.95 1.13 -4.45
N TYR A 35 -3.74 1.36 -4.96
CA TYR A 35 -2.51 1.16 -4.20
C TYR A 35 -2.44 2.05 -2.95
N GLY A 36 -2.81 3.33 -3.07
CA GLY A 36 -2.87 4.23 -1.91
C GLY A 36 -3.84 3.72 -0.85
N ARG A 37 -5.00 3.19 -1.24
CA ARG A 37 -5.94 2.56 -0.29
C ARG A 37 -5.33 1.35 0.41
N LEU A 38 -4.61 0.49 -0.32
CA LEU A 38 -3.93 -0.67 0.26
C LEU A 38 -2.85 -0.27 1.26
N VAL A 39 -2.03 0.73 0.93
CA VAL A 39 -1.01 1.28 1.86
C VAL A 39 -1.66 1.78 3.15
N ARG A 40 -2.76 2.54 3.07
CA ARG A 40 -3.49 3.01 4.26
C ARG A 40 -4.00 1.86 5.13
N LEU A 41 -4.55 0.82 4.50
CA LEU A 41 -5.04 -0.35 5.22
C LEU A 41 -3.88 -1.13 5.86
N GLY A 42 -2.78 -1.33 5.13
CA GLY A 42 -1.58 -1.98 5.66
C GLY A 42 -1.01 -1.26 6.87
N LEU A 43 -0.88 0.07 6.79
CA LEU A 43 -0.39 0.90 7.90
C LEU A 43 -1.34 0.91 9.11
N LYS A 44 -2.65 0.72 8.91
CA LYS A 44 -3.61 0.54 10.00
C LYS A 44 -3.39 -0.79 10.73
N LEU A 45 -2.96 -1.83 10.03
CA LEU A 45 -2.65 -3.14 10.59
C LEU A 45 -1.23 -3.22 11.16
N LEU A 46 -0.32 -2.36 10.72
CA LEU A 46 1.06 -2.37 11.17
C LEU A 46 1.20 -1.72 12.55
N ARG A 47 1.98 -2.36 13.44
CA ARG A 47 2.36 -1.75 14.72
C ARG A 47 3.40 -0.63 14.53
N PRO A 48 3.59 0.28 15.49
CA PRO A 48 4.73 1.19 15.47
C PRO A 48 6.07 0.44 15.41
N GLY A 49 6.98 0.89 14.54
CA GLY A 49 8.27 0.23 14.29
C GLY A 49 8.20 -1.10 13.55
N GLY A 50 7.03 -1.47 13.00
CA GLY A 50 6.89 -2.65 12.14
C GLY A 50 7.33 -2.39 10.69
N VAL A 51 7.39 -3.46 9.89
CA VAL A 51 7.79 -3.43 8.47
C VAL A 51 6.58 -3.56 7.55
N LEU A 52 6.46 -2.65 6.57
CA LEU A 52 5.51 -2.78 5.47
C LEU A 52 6.26 -3.27 4.21
N VAL A 53 5.77 -4.36 3.62
CA VAL A 53 6.19 -4.80 2.29
C VAL A 53 5.01 -4.58 1.35
N MET A 54 5.19 -3.73 0.33
CA MET A 54 4.14 -3.35 -0.61
C MET A 54 4.64 -3.61 -2.03
N ALA A 55 3.93 -4.46 -2.78
CA ALA A 55 4.30 -4.85 -4.13
C ALA A 55 3.35 -4.30 -5.20
N SER A 56 3.83 -4.25 -6.44
CA SER A 56 3.06 -3.88 -7.63
C SER A 56 3.57 -4.66 -8.83
N CYS A 57 2.67 -5.34 -9.54
CA CYS A 57 2.95 -5.97 -10.84
C CYS A 57 2.39 -5.15 -12.02
N SER A 58 1.91 -3.92 -11.80
CA SER A 58 1.33 -3.09 -12.86
C SER A 58 2.44 -2.50 -13.75
N SER A 59 2.58 -3.00 -14.98
CA SER A 59 3.62 -2.57 -15.92
C SER A 59 3.51 -1.11 -16.36
N ARG A 60 2.34 -0.49 -16.19
CA ARG A 60 2.07 0.91 -16.56
C ARG A 60 2.32 1.90 -15.42
N VAL A 61 2.60 1.42 -14.21
CA VAL A 61 2.96 2.24 -13.06
C VAL A 61 4.47 2.16 -12.89
N SER A 62 5.18 3.28 -12.97
CA SER A 62 6.63 3.26 -12.77
C SER A 62 6.97 2.96 -11.31
N ALA A 63 8.17 2.42 -11.08
CA ALA A 63 8.67 2.18 -9.73
C ALA A 63 8.70 3.47 -8.91
N GLU A 64 9.09 4.60 -9.51
CA GLU A 64 9.11 5.92 -8.88
C GLU A 64 7.71 6.39 -8.48
N GLN A 65 6.73 6.33 -9.38
CA GLN A 65 5.34 6.70 -9.07
C GLN A 65 4.77 5.87 -7.92
N PHE A 66 5.04 4.56 -7.95
CA PHE A 66 4.61 3.65 -6.89
C PHE A 66 5.29 3.97 -5.56
N PHE A 67 6.60 4.19 -5.57
CA PHE A 67 7.38 4.51 -4.39
C PHE A 67 6.94 5.82 -3.76
N GLU A 68 6.82 6.88 -4.55
CA GLU A 68 6.31 8.18 -4.09
C GLU A 68 4.91 8.06 -3.50
N LEU A 69 4.01 7.31 -4.16
CA LEU A 69 2.65 7.10 -3.67
C LEU A 69 2.66 6.44 -2.29
N VAL A 70 3.49 5.41 -2.08
CA VAL A 70 3.61 4.71 -0.80
C VAL A 70 4.06 5.69 0.29
N HIS A 71 5.11 6.47 0.04
CA HIS A 71 5.63 7.45 1.00
C HIS A 71 4.67 8.62 1.25
N LYS A 72 4.09 9.21 0.20
CA LYS A 72 3.09 10.28 0.32
C LYS A 72 1.87 9.82 1.10
N THR A 73 1.41 8.60 0.86
CA THR A 73 0.27 8.02 1.58
C THR A 73 0.60 7.81 3.05
N ALA A 74 1.80 7.27 3.34
CA ALA A 74 2.29 7.05 4.69
C ALA A 74 2.40 8.34 5.50
N LEU A 75 2.95 9.40 4.89
CA LEU A 75 2.98 10.75 5.46
C LEU A 75 1.56 11.29 5.71
N GLY A 76 0.66 11.15 4.74
CA GLY A 76 -0.72 11.62 4.83
C GLY A 76 -1.55 10.96 5.94
N VAL A 77 -1.15 9.77 6.42
CA VAL A 77 -1.76 9.10 7.58
C VAL A 77 -0.92 9.19 8.86
N LYS A 78 0.08 10.08 8.89
CA LYS A 78 0.99 10.32 10.03
C LYS A 78 1.73 9.05 10.49
N ARG A 79 2.13 8.21 9.53
CA ARG A 79 2.89 6.97 9.74
C ARG A 79 4.07 6.92 8.76
N PRO A 80 5.04 7.85 8.85
CA PRO A 80 6.16 7.90 7.90
C PRO A 80 6.90 6.57 7.86
N LEU A 81 7.33 6.19 6.66
CA LEU A 81 8.16 5.01 6.43
C LEU A 81 9.63 5.42 6.34
N GLN A 82 10.50 4.50 6.73
CA GLN A 82 11.95 4.59 6.56
C GLN A 82 12.38 3.43 5.66
N GLU A 83 13.39 3.70 4.83
CA GLU A 83 13.97 2.77 3.86
C GLU A 83 15.14 1.99 4.47
#